data_AF-A0A062ICZ2-F1
#
_entry.id   AF-A0A062ICZ2-F1
#
_cell.length_a   1.000
_cell.length_b   1.000
_cell.length_c   1.000
_cell.angle_alpha   90.00
_cell.angle_beta   90.00
_cell.angle_gamma   90.00
#
_symmetry.space_group_name_H-M   'P 1'
#
loop_
_entity.id
_entity.type
_entity.pdbx_description
1 polymer ?
#
loop_
_entity_poly.entity_id
_entity_poly.type
_entity_poly.pdbx_seq_one_letter_code
_entity_poly.pdbx_strand_id
1 'polypeptide(L)'
;MPIDTIQQALHIRRKKNTQVFRNIARLWDAGQKSQTDQELLNALHPWGEDHNLRFVNTLSYLLSICSITTLLFGYFFHPHIQYIWSLLWAFLTGFLAYLLYEPQKPLTEVIHYLEQRMTALRYGLKFQQLPVYLPIQAQPILVLSKLKQHFPLFNRGNEANEITEFASVTWNDGITDHQVLLFKYHYVNNLPILQDQNSDKKIVKEIHKDLWGAFIFQIPALGIAVSNQRSRFFEPYLCEWQSTDILINQELNIFGTDQHQLAKEISPSLTLKLHDFFQHFTGDLIYHHEEQILCYLGEQDLFQTTSKRSEIHDIPALRGHLRTMTMPQYEKFQQFMLNLIK
;
A
#
# COMPACT_ATOMS: atom_id res chain seq x y z
N MET A 1 18.42 -45.98 23.75
CA MET A 1 19.18 -44.89 23.11
C MET A 1 18.49 -44.14 21.95
N PRO A 2 17.18 -44.31 21.60
CA PRO A 2 16.49 -43.38 20.69
C PRO A 2 15.53 -42.40 21.39
N ILE A 3 15.20 -42.62 22.67
CA ILE A 3 14.24 -41.77 23.41
C ILE A 3 14.90 -40.47 23.88
N ASP A 4 16.15 -40.54 24.35
CA ASP A 4 16.91 -39.36 24.82
C ASP A 4 17.20 -38.38 23.68
N THR A 5 17.48 -38.88 22.48
CA THR A 5 17.69 -38.07 21.27
C THR A 5 16.40 -37.39 20.80
N ILE A 6 15.24 -38.07 20.91
CA ILE A 6 13.93 -37.48 20.60
C ILE A 6 13.55 -36.41 21.63
N GLN A 7 13.79 -36.66 22.92
CA GLN A 7 13.54 -35.67 23.98
C GLN A 7 14.45 -34.45 23.84
N GLN A 8 15.74 -34.64 23.55
CA GLN A 8 16.66 -33.56 23.26
C GLN A 8 16.25 -32.78 22.01
N ALA A 9 15.84 -33.45 20.93
CA ALA A 9 15.38 -32.79 19.71
C ALA A 9 14.11 -31.95 19.94
N LEU A 10 13.14 -32.47 20.69
CA LEU A 10 11.92 -31.74 21.07
C LEU A 10 12.23 -30.56 21.99
N HIS A 11 13.13 -30.74 22.96
CA HIS A 11 13.55 -29.67 23.86
C HIS A 11 14.30 -28.56 23.11
N ILE A 12 15.22 -28.90 22.20
CA ILE A 12 15.94 -27.95 21.36
C ILE A 12 14.97 -27.19 20.47
N ARG A 13 13.98 -27.88 19.89
CA ARG A 13 12.94 -27.26 19.07
C ARG A 13 12.11 -26.26 19.86
N ARG A 14 11.56 -26.67 21.02
CA ARG A 14 10.75 -25.80 21.88
C ARG A 14 11.55 -24.58 22.32
N LYS A 15 12.83 -24.75 22.66
CA LYS A 15 13.75 -23.65 23.01
C LYS A 15 13.94 -22.68 21.83
N LYS A 16 14.26 -23.20 20.63
CA LYS A 16 14.46 -22.38 19.42
C LYS A 16 13.19 -21.63 19.01
N ASN A 17 12.03 -22.28 19.03
CA ASN A 17 10.77 -21.64 18.68
C ASN A 17 10.33 -20.59 19.72
N THR A 18 10.51 -20.88 21.02
CA THR A 18 10.30 -19.88 22.10
C THR A 18 11.20 -18.67 21.90
N GLN A 19 12.42 -18.87 21.42
CA GLN A 19 13.36 -17.80 21.12
C GLN A 19 12.96 -16.97 19.90
N VAL A 20 12.45 -17.61 18.83
CA VAL A 20 11.84 -16.89 17.70
C VAL A 20 10.67 -16.02 18.16
N PHE A 21 9.80 -16.52 19.05
CA PHE A 21 8.72 -15.71 19.64
C PHE A 21 9.25 -14.53 20.46
N ARG A 22 10.32 -14.70 21.24
CA ARG A 22 10.97 -13.60 21.96
C ARG A 22 11.57 -12.57 21.00
N ASN A 23 12.17 -13.04 19.90
CA ASN A 23 12.69 -12.16 18.86
C ASN A 23 11.56 -11.35 18.21
N ILE A 24 10.44 -12.00 17.85
CA ILE A 24 9.23 -11.34 17.37
C ILE A 24 8.70 -10.29 18.36
N ALA A 25 8.62 -10.62 19.66
CA ALA A 25 8.16 -9.68 20.68
C ALA A 25 9.10 -8.46 20.81
N ARG A 26 10.42 -8.68 20.74
CA ARG A 26 11.41 -7.60 20.76
C ARG A 26 11.35 -6.74 19.50
N LEU A 27 11.01 -7.31 18.34
CA LEU A 27 10.79 -6.56 17.10
C LEU A 27 9.57 -5.64 17.21
N TRP A 28 8.47 -6.12 17.80
CA TRP A 28 7.30 -5.29 18.11
C TRP A 28 7.66 -4.12 19.04
N ASP A 29 8.38 -4.41 20.13
CA ASP A 29 8.82 -3.39 21.09
C ASP A 29 9.75 -2.35 20.45
N ALA A 30 10.67 -2.78 19.60
CA ALA A 30 11.52 -1.88 18.83
C ALA A 30 10.69 -0.97 17.89
N GLY A 31 9.76 -1.54 17.13
CA GLY A 31 8.88 -0.77 16.24
C GLY A 31 8.01 0.26 16.96
N GLN A 32 7.53 -0.07 18.16
CA GLN A 32 6.71 0.82 18.98
C GLN A 32 7.51 1.96 19.62
N LYS A 33 8.73 1.68 20.10
CA LYS A 33 9.56 2.66 20.81
C LYS A 33 10.26 3.64 19.86
N SER A 34 10.60 3.21 18.66
CA SER A 34 11.34 4.06 17.71
C SER A 34 10.51 5.24 17.21
N GLN A 35 11.09 6.43 17.32
CA GLN A 35 10.53 7.69 16.84
C GLN A 35 11.08 8.11 15.47
N THR A 36 12.24 7.57 15.09
CA THR A 36 12.88 7.84 13.78
C THR A 36 13.21 6.55 13.06
N ASP A 37 13.34 6.63 11.73
CA ASP A 37 13.67 5.48 10.89
C ASP A 37 15.09 4.93 11.20
N GLN A 38 16.05 5.82 11.49
CA GLN A 38 17.39 5.45 11.91
C GLN A 38 17.40 4.77 13.29
N GLU A 39 16.62 5.27 14.25
CA GLU A 39 16.48 4.64 15.56
C GLU A 39 15.90 3.22 15.45
N LEU A 40 14.91 3.02 14.56
CA LEU A 40 14.35 1.70 14.26
C LEU A 40 15.42 0.76 13.68
N LEU A 41 16.19 1.23 12.69
CA LEU A 41 17.29 0.46 12.10
C LEU A 41 18.43 0.18 13.08
N ASN A 42 18.64 1.04 14.07
CA ASN A 42 19.66 0.89 15.11
C ASN A 42 19.20 -0.08 16.20
N ALA A 43 17.92 -0.07 16.57
CA ALA A 43 17.32 -1.03 17.50
C ALA A 43 17.44 -2.48 16.99
N LEU A 44 17.52 -2.67 15.67
CA LEU A 44 17.75 -3.95 15.01
C LEU A 44 19.23 -4.40 15.00
N HIS A 45 20.19 -3.58 15.46
CA HIS A 45 21.62 -3.78 15.21
C HIS A 45 22.50 -4.30 16.38
N PRO A 46 21.99 -4.57 17.59
CA PRO A 46 22.67 -5.54 18.46
C PRO A 46 21.67 -6.59 18.95
N TRP A 47 21.48 -7.65 18.15
CA TRP A 47 20.52 -8.69 18.52
C TRP A 47 21.08 -9.79 19.44
N GLY A 48 22.39 -9.81 19.70
CA GLY A 48 23.03 -10.84 20.53
C GLY A 48 23.17 -12.17 19.77
N GLU A 49 23.32 -13.31 20.44
CA GLU A 49 23.81 -14.53 19.78
C GLU A 49 22.83 -15.22 18.81
N ASP A 50 21.51 -15.06 18.97
CA ASP A 50 20.51 -15.81 18.19
C ASP A 50 19.57 -14.90 17.39
N HIS A 51 19.97 -14.66 16.13
CA HIS A 51 19.31 -13.75 15.18
C HIS A 51 18.20 -14.40 14.35
N ASN A 52 17.93 -15.68 14.56
CA ASN A 52 17.08 -16.48 13.69
C ASN A 52 15.60 -16.12 13.88
N LEU A 53 14.88 -15.97 12.77
CA LEU A 53 13.44 -15.69 12.72
C LEU A 53 12.64 -16.88 12.19
N ARG A 54 13.31 -17.94 11.72
CA ARG A 54 12.65 -19.10 11.13
C ARG A 54 12.25 -20.14 12.18
N PHE A 55 10.96 -20.44 12.25
CA PHE A 55 10.45 -21.55 13.05
C PHE A 55 11.00 -22.89 12.55
N VAL A 56 11.43 -23.75 13.48
CA VAL A 56 11.98 -25.07 13.17
C VAL A 56 10.82 -26.06 13.05
N ASN A 57 10.41 -26.37 11.82
CA ASN A 57 9.31 -27.30 11.51
C ASN A 57 9.75 -28.63 10.90
N THR A 58 11.05 -28.93 10.88
CA THR A 58 11.63 -30.14 10.27
C THR A 58 10.99 -31.43 10.75
N LEU A 59 10.74 -31.55 12.07
CA LEU A 59 10.13 -32.74 12.67
C LEU A 59 8.65 -32.90 12.27
N SER A 60 7.89 -31.80 12.17
CA SER A 60 6.51 -31.82 11.67
C SER A 60 6.49 -32.28 10.20
N TYR A 61 7.40 -31.79 9.35
CA TYR A 61 7.51 -32.24 7.96
C TYR A 61 7.88 -33.72 7.84
N LEU A 62 8.84 -34.21 8.63
CA LEU A 62 9.22 -35.63 8.63
C LEU A 62 8.03 -36.52 9.05
N LEU A 63 7.28 -36.12 10.08
CA LEU A 63 6.08 -36.85 10.51
C LEU A 63 4.98 -36.83 9.45
N SER A 64 4.80 -35.71 8.74
CA SER A 64 3.87 -35.62 7.61
C SER A 64 4.29 -36.55 6.47
N ILE A 65 5.58 -36.60 6.13
CA ILE A 65 6.11 -37.53 5.12
C ILE A 65 5.90 -38.98 5.55
N CYS A 66 6.21 -39.32 6.81
CA CYS A 66 5.95 -40.64 7.37
C CYS A 66 4.47 -41.01 7.36
N SER A 67 3.57 -40.06 7.64
CA SER A 67 2.12 -40.27 7.57
C SER A 67 1.70 -40.62 6.13
N ILE A 68 2.16 -39.85 5.14
CA ILE A 68 1.85 -40.09 3.71
C ILE A 68 2.40 -41.42 3.22
N THR A 69 3.66 -41.75 3.55
CA THR A 69 4.25 -43.02 3.14
C THR A 69 3.53 -44.20 3.79
N THR A 70 3.17 -44.11 5.07
CA THR A 70 2.40 -45.15 5.78
C THR A 70 1.02 -45.37 5.14
N LEU A 71 0.36 -44.29 4.70
CA LEU A 71 -0.92 -44.36 4.00
C LEU A 71 -0.77 -45.04 2.63
N LEU A 72 0.27 -44.68 1.86
CA LEU A 72 0.56 -45.31 0.56
C LEU A 72 0.89 -46.79 0.71
N PHE A 73 1.75 -47.18 1.66
CA PHE A 73 2.08 -48.59 1.90
C PHE A 73 0.85 -49.39 2.36
N GLY A 74 0.01 -48.81 3.22
CA GLY A 74 -1.25 -49.43 3.64
C GLY A 74 -2.21 -49.70 2.48
N TYR A 75 -2.25 -48.79 1.49
CA TYR A 75 -3.09 -48.96 0.30
C TYR A 75 -2.62 -50.10 -0.61
N PHE A 76 -1.31 -50.29 -0.78
CA PHE A 76 -0.75 -51.33 -1.66
C PHE A 76 -0.71 -52.73 -1.04
N PHE A 77 -0.59 -52.84 0.29
CA PHE A 77 -0.56 -54.11 1.00
C PHE A 77 -1.89 -54.35 1.72
N HIS A 78 -2.82 -55.13 1.15
CA HIS A 78 -4.04 -55.42 1.91
C HIS A 78 -4.68 -56.81 1.74
N PRO A 79 -4.93 -57.48 2.90
CA PRO A 79 -6.20 -58.15 3.19
C PRO A 79 -6.79 -57.62 4.53
N HIS A 80 -7.82 -56.78 4.44
CA HIS A 80 -8.76 -56.20 5.43
C HIS A 80 -8.34 -55.74 6.86
N ILE A 81 -7.37 -56.32 7.57
CA ILE A 81 -7.02 -55.88 8.95
C ILE A 81 -5.84 -54.89 8.96
N GLN A 82 -4.86 -55.05 8.06
CA GLN A 82 -3.62 -54.25 8.08
C GLN A 82 -3.81 -52.78 7.66
N TYR A 83 -4.80 -52.47 6.82
CA TYR A 83 -5.12 -51.11 6.39
C TYR A 83 -5.76 -50.25 7.48
N ILE A 84 -6.63 -50.84 8.31
CA ILE A 84 -7.24 -50.11 9.43
C ILE A 84 -6.12 -49.64 10.37
N TRP A 85 -5.15 -50.51 10.65
CA TRP A 85 -3.97 -50.15 11.45
C TRP A 85 -3.06 -49.14 10.76
N SER A 86 -2.82 -49.24 9.45
CA SER A 86 -2.03 -48.24 8.73
C SER A 86 -2.72 -46.87 8.68
N LEU A 87 -4.05 -46.84 8.53
CA LEU A 87 -4.84 -45.62 8.52
C LEU A 87 -4.83 -44.95 9.89
N LEU A 88 -4.96 -45.74 10.97
CA LEU A 88 -4.88 -45.25 12.35
C LEU A 88 -3.48 -44.69 12.65
N TRP A 89 -2.42 -45.37 12.21
CA TRP A 89 -1.04 -44.87 12.32
C TRP A 89 -0.77 -43.61 11.49
N ALA A 90 -1.27 -43.56 10.26
CA ALA A 90 -1.15 -42.39 9.39
C ALA A 90 -1.91 -41.19 9.98
N PHE A 91 -3.10 -41.42 10.56
CA PHE A 91 -3.87 -40.39 11.24
C PHE A 91 -3.16 -39.89 12.50
N LEU A 92 -2.64 -40.79 13.35
CA LEU A 92 -1.92 -40.41 14.57
C LEU A 92 -0.67 -39.58 14.26
N THR A 93 0.13 -40.02 13.28
CA THR A 93 1.36 -39.31 12.87
C THR A 93 1.06 -37.99 12.18
N GLY A 94 0.02 -37.94 11.35
CA GLY A 94 -0.46 -36.70 10.72
C GLY A 94 -1.03 -35.70 11.75
N PHE A 95 -1.80 -36.18 12.73
CA PHE A 95 -2.31 -35.37 13.83
C PHE A 95 -1.18 -34.83 14.70
N LEU A 96 -0.19 -35.67 15.02
CA LEU A 96 1.02 -35.23 15.74
C LEU A 96 1.78 -34.17 14.92
N ALA A 97 1.95 -34.39 13.62
CA ALA A 97 2.60 -33.44 12.72
C ALA A 97 1.89 -32.08 12.70
N TYR A 98 0.55 -32.10 12.69
CA TYR A 98 -0.28 -30.90 12.76
C TYR A 98 -0.12 -30.16 14.10
N LEU A 99 -0.25 -30.85 15.23
CA LEU A 99 -0.04 -30.24 16.55
C LEU A 99 1.36 -29.66 16.72
N LEU A 100 2.34 -30.30 16.08
CA LEU A 100 3.72 -29.85 16.11
C LEU A 100 3.97 -28.70 15.12
N TYR A 101 3.13 -28.45 14.12
CA TYR A 101 3.37 -27.43 13.11
C TYR A 101 3.19 -26.02 13.68
N GLU A 102 4.23 -25.17 13.58
CA GLU A 102 4.12 -23.75 13.95
C GLU A 102 3.99 -22.86 12.71
N PRO A 103 2.91 -22.07 12.58
CA PRO A 103 2.70 -21.23 11.41
C PRO A 103 3.66 -20.03 11.40
N GLN A 104 4.07 -19.59 10.20
CA GLN A 104 4.92 -18.41 10.02
C GLN A 104 4.17 -17.08 10.12
N LYS A 105 2.83 -17.10 10.26
CA LYS A 105 1.97 -15.90 10.36
C LYS A 105 2.49 -14.78 11.28
N PRO A 106 2.88 -15.05 12.55
CA PRO A 106 3.32 -13.98 13.44
C PRO A 106 4.61 -13.29 12.97
N LEU A 107 5.48 -13.99 12.24
CA LEU A 107 6.66 -13.39 11.64
C LEU A 107 6.27 -12.44 10.49
N THR A 108 5.39 -12.89 9.61
CA THR A 108 4.91 -12.08 8.48
C THR A 108 4.20 -10.81 8.95
N GLU A 109 3.38 -10.91 9.99
CA GLU A 109 2.68 -9.76 10.59
C GLU A 109 3.66 -8.72 11.15
N VAL A 110 4.69 -9.16 11.88
CA VAL A 110 5.72 -8.25 12.42
C VAL A 110 6.50 -7.57 11.31
N ILE A 111 6.89 -8.32 10.28
CA ILE A 111 7.62 -7.78 9.14
C ILE A 111 6.77 -6.72 8.45
N HIS A 112 5.51 -7.03 8.16
CA HIS A 112 4.60 -6.08 7.52
C HIS A 112 4.37 -4.82 8.38
N TYR A 113 4.20 -5.00 9.69
CA TYR A 113 4.11 -3.87 10.62
C TYR A 113 5.38 -3.00 10.60
N LEU A 114 6.56 -3.62 10.61
CA LEU A 114 7.83 -2.89 10.55
C LEU A 114 8.05 -2.20 9.21
N GLU A 115 7.61 -2.80 8.10
CA GLU A 115 7.61 -2.16 6.77
C GLU A 115 6.73 -0.91 6.77
N GLN A 116 5.48 -1.01 7.24
CA GLN A 116 4.56 0.13 7.36
C GLN A 116 5.08 1.21 8.32
N ARG A 117 5.68 0.80 9.45
CA ARG A 117 6.28 1.73 10.41
C ARG A 117 7.49 2.43 9.82
N MET A 118 8.33 1.71 9.08
CA MET A 118 9.52 2.25 8.43
C MET A 118 9.15 3.30 7.39
N THR A 119 8.15 3.04 6.53
CA THR A 119 7.67 4.03 5.56
C THR A 119 7.05 5.24 6.23
N ALA A 120 6.22 5.03 7.25
CA ALA A 120 5.62 6.10 8.05
C ALA A 120 6.69 7.02 8.66
N LEU A 121 7.75 6.46 9.25
CA LEU A 121 8.82 7.23 9.88
C LEU A 121 9.73 7.93 8.86
N ARG A 122 10.12 7.22 7.79
CA ARG A 122 11.04 7.74 6.76
C ARG A 122 10.47 8.92 5.99
N TYR A 123 9.18 8.83 5.63
CA TYR A 123 8.51 9.84 4.82
C TYR A 123 7.58 10.75 5.64
N GLY A 124 7.53 10.58 6.96
CA GLY A 124 6.64 11.33 7.84
C GLY A 124 5.14 11.08 7.57
N LEU A 125 4.80 9.97 6.93
CA LEU A 125 3.42 9.62 6.59
C LEU A 125 2.66 9.19 7.84
N LYS A 126 1.54 9.86 8.10
CA LYS A 126 0.59 9.48 9.14
C LYS A 126 -0.64 8.86 8.49
N PHE A 127 -0.62 7.54 8.35
CA PHE A 127 -1.70 6.76 7.76
C PHE A 127 -2.99 6.90 8.58
N GLN A 128 -4.12 6.98 7.86
CA GLN A 128 -5.47 7.09 8.43
C GLN A 128 -5.65 8.29 9.38
N GLN A 129 -4.80 9.31 9.26
CA GLN A 129 -4.88 10.56 10.03
C GLN A 129 -5.10 11.74 9.09
N LEU A 130 -5.89 12.70 9.53
CA LEU A 130 -6.10 13.96 8.82
C LEU A 130 -4.95 14.94 9.11
N PRO A 131 -4.65 15.85 8.16
CA PRO A 131 -3.71 16.95 8.40
C PRO A 131 -4.14 17.83 9.58
N VAL A 132 -3.17 18.35 10.32
CA VAL A 132 -3.39 19.18 11.54
C VAL A 132 -4.18 20.46 11.23
N TYR A 133 -4.07 20.96 10.00
CA TYR A 133 -4.81 22.12 9.51
C TYR A 133 -6.34 21.91 9.50
N LEU A 134 -6.81 20.66 9.34
CA LEU A 134 -8.23 20.35 9.34
C LEU A 134 -8.75 20.19 10.78
N PRO A 135 -10.02 20.57 11.06
CA PRO A 135 -10.56 20.53 12.40
C PRO A 135 -10.50 19.11 12.98
N ILE A 136 -9.67 18.93 14.03
CA ILE A 136 -9.33 17.65 14.67
C ILE A 136 -10.56 16.91 15.23
N GLN A 137 -11.65 17.62 15.49
CA GLN A 137 -12.90 17.08 16.05
C GLN A 137 -13.85 16.48 14.99
N ALA A 138 -13.56 16.62 13.70
CA ALA A 138 -14.40 16.08 12.65
C ALA A 138 -14.08 14.60 12.38
N GLN A 139 -15.13 13.78 12.15
CA GLN A 139 -14.95 12.39 11.74
C GLN A 139 -14.22 12.35 10.38
N PRO A 140 -13.13 11.55 10.22
CA PRO A 140 -12.33 11.51 8.99
C PRO A 140 -13.15 11.24 7.73
N ILE A 141 -14.13 10.34 7.84
CA ILE A 141 -15.04 9.97 6.75
C ILE A 141 -15.84 11.20 6.25
N LEU A 142 -16.32 12.04 7.17
CA LEU A 142 -17.08 13.23 6.81
C LEU A 142 -16.21 14.26 6.09
N VAL A 143 -14.98 14.46 6.58
CA VAL A 143 -14.02 15.39 5.98
C VAL A 143 -13.65 14.93 4.57
N LEU A 144 -13.35 13.64 4.39
CA LEU A 144 -13.07 13.05 3.08
C LEU A 144 -14.26 13.15 2.13
N SER A 145 -15.48 12.91 2.63
CA SER A 145 -16.70 13.08 1.84
C SER A 145 -16.87 14.53 1.39
N LYS A 146 -16.63 15.50 2.29
CA LYS A 146 -16.66 16.92 1.94
C LYS A 146 -15.60 17.25 0.89
N LEU A 147 -14.35 16.82 1.07
CA LEU A 147 -13.28 17.04 0.09
C LEU A 147 -13.63 16.46 -1.28
N LYS A 148 -14.22 15.25 -1.33
CA LYS A 148 -14.71 14.68 -2.59
C LYS A 148 -15.78 15.54 -3.26
N GLN A 149 -16.63 16.23 -2.51
CA GLN A 149 -17.67 17.10 -3.06
C GLN A 149 -17.11 18.41 -3.63
N HIS A 150 -15.98 18.90 -3.13
CA HIS A 150 -15.35 20.13 -3.65
C HIS A 150 -14.72 19.96 -5.03
N PHE A 151 -14.44 18.72 -5.46
CA PHE A 151 -13.79 18.47 -6.74
C PHE A 151 -14.66 17.60 -7.65
N PRO A 152 -14.85 18.00 -8.91
CA PRO A 152 -15.66 17.24 -9.87
C PRO A 152 -14.94 15.98 -10.43
N LEU A 153 -13.81 15.57 -9.84
CA LEU A 153 -13.02 14.41 -10.27
C LEU A 153 -13.53 13.09 -9.70
N PHE A 154 -14.26 13.18 -8.60
CA PHE A 154 -14.75 12.04 -7.86
C PHE A 154 -16.12 11.61 -8.41
N ASN A 155 -16.49 10.34 -8.21
CA ASN A 155 -17.67 9.68 -8.80
C ASN A 155 -17.48 9.16 -10.24
N ARG A 156 -16.30 8.59 -10.52
CA ARG A 156 -16.00 7.92 -11.82
C ARG A 156 -16.71 6.57 -12.00
N GLY A 157 -17.01 5.89 -10.91
CA GLY A 157 -17.70 4.60 -10.85
C GLY A 157 -19.22 4.75 -10.84
N ASN A 158 -19.94 3.80 -11.43
CA ASN A 158 -21.40 3.77 -11.36
C ASN A 158 -21.93 3.05 -10.11
N GLU A 159 -21.15 2.17 -9.48
CA GLU A 159 -21.55 1.44 -8.27
C GLU A 159 -20.95 2.03 -7.00
N ALA A 160 -19.62 2.08 -6.94
CA ALA A 160 -18.88 2.46 -5.75
C ALA A 160 -17.78 3.46 -6.08
N ASN A 161 -17.55 4.39 -5.16
CA ASN A 161 -16.59 5.48 -5.28
C ASN A 161 -16.07 5.84 -3.89
N GLU A 162 -14.93 5.29 -3.51
CA GLU A 162 -14.45 5.36 -2.12
C GLU A 162 -12.98 5.73 -2.05
N ILE A 163 -12.62 6.49 -1.02
CA ILE A 163 -11.21 6.68 -0.65
C ILE A 163 -10.89 5.59 0.37
N THR A 164 -10.12 4.58 -0.03
CA THR A 164 -9.88 3.39 0.78
C THR A 164 -8.70 3.55 1.74
N GLU A 165 -7.69 4.30 1.30
CA GLU A 165 -6.46 4.52 2.06
C GLU A 165 -6.07 6.00 1.96
N PHE A 166 -5.62 6.59 3.05
CA PHE A 166 -5.11 7.96 3.06
C PHE A 166 -4.01 8.14 4.10
N ALA A 167 -3.12 9.09 3.85
CA ALA A 167 -2.04 9.44 4.75
C ALA A 167 -1.79 10.95 4.73
N SER A 168 -1.68 11.57 5.90
CA SER A 168 -1.27 12.97 6.00
C SER A 168 0.25 13.10 6.11
N VAL A 169 0.80 14.14 5.50
CA VAL A 169 2.22 14.49 5.55
C VAL A 169 2.38 16.00 5.44
N THR A 170 3.50 16.52 5.92
CA THR A 170 3.87 17.92 5.75
C THR A 170 5.08 17.99 4.82
N TRP A 171 4.98 18.79 3.77
CA TRP A 171 6.09 19.05 2.87
C TRP A 171 6.62 20.45 3.08
N ASN A 172 7.93 20.61 3.01
CA ASN A 172 8.58 21.91 3.12
C ASN A 172 9.18 22.27 1.76
N ASP A 173 8.79 23.41 1.20
CA ASP A 173 9.30 23.94 -0.08
C ASP A 173 10.55 24.84 0.07
N GLY A 174 11.03 25.00 1.31
CA GLY A 174 12.10 25.88 1.76
C GLY A 174 11.61 27.20 2.38
N ILE A 175 10.35 27.57 2.17
CA ILE A 175 9.75 28.85 2.58
C ILE A 175 8.52 28.61 3.47
N THR A 176 7.67 27.67 3.10
CA THR A 176 6.40 27.34 3.74
C THR A 176 6.22 25.82 3.91
N ASP A 177 5.51 25.45 4.98
CA ASP A 177 5.13 24.07 5.26
C ASP A 177 3.73 23.81 4.70
N HIS A 178 3.68 23.03 3.63
CA HIS A 178 2.44 22.60 2.98
C HIS A 178 1.88 21.36 3.67
N GLN A 179 0.63 21.43 4.08
CA GLN A 179 -0.09 20.26 4.57
C GLN A 179 -0.62 19.46 3.37
N VAL A 180 -0.35 18.16 3.36
CA VAL A 180 -0.71 17.27 2.26
C VAL A 180 -1.44 16.04 2.77
N LEU A 181 -2.49 15.64 2.05
CA LEU A 181 -3.23 14.41 2.27
C LEU A 181 -3.13 13.55 1.02
N LEU A 182 -2.32 12.51 1.08
CA LEU A 182 -2.24 11.47 0.05
C LEU A 182 -3.42 10.53 0.19
N PHE A 183 -3.94 10.03 -0.92
CA PHE A 183 -5.06 9.10 -0.89
C PHE A 183 -5.07 8.11 -2.05
N LYS A 184 -5.70 6.96 -1.81
CA LYS A 184 -6.05 5.95 -2.79
C LYS A 184 -7.56 5.98 -3.00
N TYR A 185 -7.97 6.20 -4.24
CA TYR A 185 -9.35 6.25 -4.69
C TYR A 185 -9.70 4.97 -5.45
N HIS A 186 -10.66 4.22 -4.94
CA HIS A 186 -11.21 3.02 -5.56
C HIS A 186 -12.57 3.33 -6.18
N TYR A 187 -12.79 2.88 -7.41
CA TYR A 187 -14.11 2.93 -8.01
C TYR A 187 -14.45 1.67 -8.78
N VAL A 188 -15.75 1.34 -8.78
CA VAL A 188 -16.29 0.13 -9.39
C VAL A 188 -17.25 0.52 -10.51
N ASN A 189 -17.05 -0.10 -11.66
CA ASN A 189 -17.91 0.01 -12.82
C ASN A 189 -18.58 -1.31 -13.15
N ASN A 190 -19.90 -1.34 -13.12
CA ASN A 190 -20.71 -2.44 -13.61
C ASN A 190 -21.02 -2.24 -15.08
N LEU A 191 -20.52 -3.15 -15.92
CA LEU A 191 -20.84 -3.20 -17.34
C LEU A 191 -21.85 -4.32 -17.59
N PRO A 192 -23.04 -4.01 -18.14
CA PRO A 192 -23.96 -5.06 -18.58
C PRO A 192 -23.35 -5.74 -19.81
N ILE A 193 -23.03 -7.03 -19.70
CA ILE A 193 -22.68 -7.83 -20.87
C ILE A 193 -24.01 -8.27 -21.49
N LEU A 194 -24.32 -7.75 -22.67
CA LEU A 194 -25.41 -8.28 -23.48
C LEU A 194 -25.00 -9.69 -23.94
N GLN A 195 -25.63 -10.71 -23.39
CA GLN A 195 -25.57 -12.06 -23.92
C GLN A 195 -26.83 -12.37 -24.73
N ASP A 196 -26.64 -13.27 -25.69
CA ASP A 196 -27.51 -13.65 -26.80
C ASP A 196 -29.00 -13.82 -26.42
N GLN A 197 -29.87 -13.61 -27.41
CA GLN A 197 -31.32 -13.31 -27.33
C GLN A 197 -32.23 -14.33 -26.61
N ASN A 198 -31.69 -15.31 -25.87
CA ASN A 198 -32.44 -16.46 -25.34
C ASN A 198 -32.24 -16.75 -23.83
N SER A 199 -31.65 -15.85 -23.04
CA SER A 199 -31.57 -16.07 -21.58
C SER A 199 -31.80 -14.81 -20.75
N ASP A 200 -32.74 -14.85 -19.81
CA ASP A 200 -33.14 -13.77 -18.89
C ASP A 200 -32.10 -13.44 -17.79
N LYS A 201 -30.87 -13.96 -17.87
CA LYS A 201 -29.84 -13.76 -16.86
C LYS A 201 -28.83 -12.72 -17.32
N LYS A 202 -28.96 -11.49 -16.82
CA LYS A 202 -27.97 -10.43 -16.99
C LYS A 202 -26.70 -10.78 -16.20
N ILE A 203 -25.61 -11.10 -16.89
CA ILE A 203 -24.29 -11.22 -16.27
C ILE A 203 -23.69 -9.81 -16.21
N VAL A 204 -23.57 -9.27 -15.00
CA VAL A 204 -22.91 -7.99 -14.76
C VAL A 204 -21.43 -8.26 -14.51
N LYS A 205 -20.54 -7.59 -15.24
CA LYS A 205 -19.11 -7.63 -14.98
C LYS A 205 -18.71 -6.39 -14.19
N GLU A 206 -18.22 -6.62 -12.98
CA GLU A 206 -17.66 -5.58 -12.12
C GLU A 206 -16.20 -5.32 -12.53
N ILE A 207 -15.87 -4.07 -12.81
CA ILE A 207 -14.51 -3.62 -13.10
C ILE A 207 -14.06 -2.71 -11.96
N HIS A 208 -13.08 -3.18 -11.21
CA HIS A 208 -12.42 -2.46 -10.14
C HIS A 208 -11.25 -1.65 -10.70
N LYS A 209 -11.19 -0.37 -10.34
CA LYS A 209 -10.08 0.52 -10.71
C LYS A 209 -9.61 1.32 -9.51
N ASP A 210 -8.29 1.44 -9.40
CA ASP A 210 -7.60 2.20 -8.37
C ASP A 210 -6.90 3.40 -9.00
N LEU A 211 -7.01 4.55 -8.34
CA LEU A 211 -6.30 5.79 -8.65
C LEU A 211 -5.68 6.32 -7.36
N TRP A 212 -4.68 7.18 -7.51
CA TRP A 212 -3.99 7.79 -6.38
C TRP A 212 -3.85 9.28 -6.59
N GLY A 213 -3.83 10.01 -5.48
CA GLY A 213 -3.86 11.45 -5.54
C GLY A 213 -3.37 12.09 -4.27
N ALA A 214 -3.33 13.42 -4.31
CA ALA A 214 -2.96 14.24 -3.19
C ALA A 214 -3.85 15.49 -3.14
N PHE A 215 -4.32 15.82 -1.94
CA PHE A 215 -4.82 17.15 -1.63
C PHE A 215 -3.71 17.95 -0.97
N ILE A 216 -3.42 19.14 -1.49
CA ILE A 216 -2.45 20.07 -0.91
C ILE A 216 -3.23 21.29 -0.45
N PHE A 217 -3.14 21.58 0.84
CA PHE A 217 -3.84 22.69 1.46
C PHE A 217 -2.96 23.93 1.48
N GLN A 218 -3.57 25.10 1.68
CA GLN A 218 -2.90 26.40 1.79
C GLN A 218 -2.26 26.87 0.47
N ILE A 219 -2.79 26.38 -0.66
CA ILE A 219 -2.41 26.79 -2.01
C ILE A 219 -3.38 27.89 -2.48
N PRO A 220 -2.94 28.90 -3.25
CA PRO A 220 -3.84 29.91 -3.80
C PRO A 220 -4.96 29.29 -4.64
N ALA A 221 -6.17 29.83 -4.48
CA ALA A 221 -7.34 29.44 -5.26
C ALA A 221 -7.26 30.06 -6.66
N LEU A 222 -6.63 29.35 -7.60
CA LEU A 222 -6.42 29.84 -8.96
C LEU A 222 -7.61 29.60 -9.88
N GLY A 223 -8.48 28.62 -9.56
CA GLY A 223 -9.59 28.25 -10.44
C GLY A 223 -9.13 27.66 -11.78
N ILE A 224 -8.05 26.87 -11.76
CA ILE A 224 -7.45 26.23 -12.95
C ILE A 224 -7.59 24.71 -12.83
N ALA A 225 -8.00 24.06 -13.92
CA ALA A 225 -7.96 22.62 -14.06
C ALA A 225 -7.06 22.22 -15.25
N VAL A 226 -6.23 21.20 -15.10
CA VAL A 226 -5.30 20.73 -16.11
C VAL A 226 -5.41 19.21 -16.23
N SER A 227 -5.46 18.70 -17.45
CA SER A 227 -5.55 17.26 -17.72
C SER A 227 -4.73 16.88 -18.94
N ASN A 228 -4.06 15.73 -18.89
CA ASN A 228 -3.47 15.07 -20.05
C ASN A 228 -4.28 13.83 -20.51
N GLN A 229 -5.43 13.56 -19.89
CA GLN A 229 -6.29 12.44 -20.23
C GLN A 229 -7.60 12.87 -20.91
N ARG A 230 -8.03 14.12 -20.69
CA ARG A 230 -9.36 14.60 -21.07
C ARG A 230 -9.23 15.82 -21.98
N SER A 231 -10.05 15.82 -23.02
CA SER A 231 -10.23 16.97 -23.93
C SER A 231 -11.29 17.96 -23.45
N ARG A 232 -12.08 17.61 -22.44
CA ARG A 232 -13.10 18.47 -21.83
C ARG A 232 -13.14 18.27 -20.33
N PHE A 233 -13.46 19.33 -19.61
CA PHE A 233 -13.57 19.31 -18.17
C PHE A 233 -15.01 19.57 -17.69
N PHE A 234 -15.22 19.33 -16.40
CA PHE A 234 -16.51 19.51 -15.73
C PHE A 234 -16.69 20.95 -15.24
N GLU A 235 -17.95 21.33 -14.99
CA GLU A 235 -18.27 22.59 -14.31
C GLU A 235 -17.54 22.66 -12.94
N PRO A 236 -16.99 23.83 -12.54
CA PRO A 236 -17.05 25.14 -13.19
C PRO A 236 -15.96 25.43 -14.25
N TYR A 237 -15.10 24.48 -14.59
CA TYR A 237 -13.93 24.68 -15.45
C TYR A 237 -14.26 24.46 -16.94
N LEU A 238 -15.07 25.34 -17.53
CA LEU A 238 -15.55 25.16 -18.91
C LEU A 238 -14.73 25.95 -19.94
N CYS A 239 -13.93 26.94 -19.51
CA CYS A 239 -13.16 27.79 -20.41
C CYS A 239 -11.81 27.16 -20.74
N GLU A 240 -11.59 26.77 -21.99
CA GLU A 240 -10.31 26.23 -22.45
C GLU A 240 -9.27 27.36 -22.65
N TRP A 241 -8.03 27.10 -22.27
CA TRP A 241 -6.89 27.96 -22.54
C TRP A 241 -5.86 27.26 -23.42
N GLN A 242 -5.35 28.00 -24.40
CA GLN A 242 -4.29 27.55 -25.27
C GLN A 242 -3.06 28.41 -25.05
N SER A 243 -1.94 27.74 -24.78
CA SER A 243 -0.63 28.37 -24.74
C SER A 243 -0.20 28.81 -26.14
N THR A 244 0.76 29.72 -26.22
CA THR A 244 1.44 30.04 -27.49
C THR A 244 2.29 28.88 -28.00
N ASP A 245 2.67 27.95 -27.12
CA ASP A 245 3.42 26.75 -27.48
C ASP A 245 2.48 25.61 -27.91
N ILE A 246 2.60 25.20 -29.17
CA ILE A 246 1.76 24.18 -29.78
C ILE A 246 2.04 22.79 -29.18
N LEU A 247 3.29 22.49 -28.79
CA LEU A 247 3.63 21.19 -28.23
C LEU A 247 2.92 20.97 -26.89
N ILE A 248 2.85 22.03 -26.07
CA ILE A 248 2.14 21.98 -24.79
C ILE A 248 0.65 21.74 -25.00
N ASN A 249 0.03 22.41 -25.97
CA ASN A 249 -1.40 22.24 -26.26
C ASN A 249 -1.76 20.86 -26.84
N GLN A 250 -0.78 20.11 -27.38
CA GLN A 250 -0.99 18.75 -27.86
C GLN A 250 -1.02 17.73 -26.71
N GLU A 251 -0.26 18.00 -25.64
CA GLU A 251 -0.12 17.09 -24.51
C GLU A 251 -1.02 17.47 -23.32
N LEU A 252 -1.34 18.75 -23.18
CA LEU A 252 -2.07 19.31 -22.04
C LEU A 252 -3.28 20.13 -22.47
N ASN A 253 -4.40 19.84 -21.81
CA ASN A 253 -5.59 20.66 -21.87
C ASN A 253 -5.72 21.44 -20.57
N ILE A 254 -5.71 22.77 -20.67
CA ILE A 254 -5.84 23.70 -19.56
C ILE A 254 -7.24 24.32 -19.60
N PHE A 255 -7.91 24.33 -18.47
CA PHE A 255 -9.25 24.86 -18.30
C PHE A 255 -9.30 25.82 -17.12
N GLY A 256 -10.21 26.78 -17.16
CA GLY A 256 -10.49 27.71 -16.07
C GLY A 256 -11.97 28.03 -15.94
N THR A 257 -12.29 28.78 -14.88
CA THR A 257 -13.65 29.27 -14.60
C THR A 257 -14.00 30.52 -15.41
N ASP A 258 -13.03 31.41 -15.61
CA ASP A 258 -13.17 32.66 -16.35
C ASP A 258 -11.92 32.94 -17.19
N GLN A 259 -12.10 33.40 -18.42
CA GLN A 259 -11.02 33.68 -19.36
C GLN A 259 -10.10 34.82 -18.88
N HIS A 260 -10.65 35.84 -18.23
CA HIS A 260 -9.84 36.96 -17.72
C HIS A 260 -8.99 36.53 -16.53
N GLN A 261 -9.55 35.76 -15.59
CA GLN A 261 -8.81 35.18 -14.48
C GLN A 261 -7.72 34.22 -14.98
N LEU A 262 -8.06 33.35 -15.93
CA LEU A 262 -7.14 32.37 -16.50
C LEU A 262 -5.95 33.04 -17.21
N ALA A 263 -6.17 34.12 -17.97
CA ALA A 263 -5.10 34.88 -18.60
C ALA A 263 -4.14 35.57 -17.62
N LYS A 264 -4.63 35.88 -16.40
CA LYS A 264 -3.82 36.48 -15.34
C LYS A 264 -2.99 35.42 -14.60
N GLU A 265 -3.59 34.28 -14.31
CA GLU A 265 -2.96 33.24 -13.48
C GLU A 265 -2.06 32.29 -14.30
N ILE A 266 -2.37 32.03 -15.58
CA ILE A 266 -1.53 31.21 -16.48
C ILE A 266 -0.37 32.04 -17.02
N SER A 267 0.73 32.04 -16.28
CA SER A 267 2.00 32.59 -16.73
C SER A 267 2.81 31.56 -17.55
N PRO A 268 3.72 31.99 -18.44
CA PRO A 268 4.59 31.07 -19.18
C PRO A 268 5.39 30.14 -18.26
N SER A 269 5.80 30.61 -17.07
CA SER A 269 6.51 29.79 -16.09
C SER A 269 5.61 28.72 -15.47
N LEU A 270 4.34 29.04 -15.17
CA LEU A 270 3.37 28.05 -14.68
C LEU A 270 3.08 26.99 -15.75
N THR A 271 2.88 27.42 -17.00
CA THR A 271 2.64 26.51 -18.13
C THR A 271 3.80 25.52 -18.32
N LEU A 272 5.05 25.98 -18.23
CA LEU A 272 6.22 25.11 -18.30
C LEU A 272 6.28 24.13 -17.12
N LYS A 273 6.05 24.60 -15.89
CA LYS A 273 6.02 23.71 -14.71
C LYS A 273 4.93 22.64 -14.81
N LEU A 274 3.76 23.00 -15.33
CA LEU A 274 2.67 22.06 -15.59
C LEU A 274 3.11 21.02 -16.64
N HIS A 275 3.72 21.46 -17.73
CA HIS A 275 4.26 20.57 -18.75
C HIS A 275 5.29 19.58 -18.17
N ASP A 276 6.29 20.07 -17.45
CA ASP A 276 7.32 19.24 -16.80
C ASP A 276 6.73 18.21 -15.82
N PHE A 277 5.67 18.60 -15.10
CA PHE A 277 4.93 17.70 -14.20
C PHE A 277 4.24 16.59 -14.99
N PHE A 278 3.44 16.93 -16.00
CA PHE A 278 2.64 15.97 -16.76
C PHE A 278 3.44 15.12 -17.76
N GLN A 279 4.70 15.44 -18.05
CA GLN A 279 5.62 14.51 -18.73
C GLN A 279 5.85 13.22 -17.92
N HIS A 280 5.69 13.29 -16.60
CA HIS A 280 5.98 12.18 -15.68
C HIS A 280 4.73 11.57 -15.07
N PHE A 281 3.60 12.28 -15.12
CA PHE A 281 2.37 11.95 -14.42
C PHE A 281 1.17 11.98 -15.36
N THR A 282 0.19 11.12 -15.11
CA THR A 282 -0.99 10.98 -15.97
C THR A 282 -2.23 11.05 -15.10
N GLY A 283 -3.07 12.04 -15.37
CA GLY A 283 -4.22 12.32 -14.52
C GLY A 283 -4.77 13.73 -14.71
N ASP A 284 -5.44 14.18 -13.65
CA ASP A 284 -6.10 15.47 -13.57
C ASP A 284 -5.53 16.25 -12.37
N LEU A 285 -5.26 17.55 -12.56
CA LEU A 285 -4.82 18.48 -11.53
C LEU A 285 -5.80 19.66 -11.46
N ILE A 286 -6.33 19.98 -10.29
CA ILE A 286 -7.28 21.07 -10.09
C ILE A 286 -6.84 21.97 -8.95
N TYR A 287 -6.59 23.24 -9.27
CA TYR A 287 -6.64 24.35 -8.33
C TYR A 287 -8.10 24.73 -8.12
N HIS A 288 -8.57 24.62 -6.88
CA HIS A 288 -9.94 24.99 -6.56
C HIS A 288 -10.19 26.49 -6.85
N HIS A 289 -11.42 26.86 -7.24
CA HIS A 289 -11.77 28.24 -7.60
C HIS A 289 -11.96 29.17 -6.40
N GLU A 290 -12.52 28.67 -5.29
CA GLU A 290 -12.72 29.42 -4.04
C GLU A 290 -11.82 28.97 -2.88
N GLU A 291 -11.75 27.67 -2.61
CA GLU A 291 -10.97 27.09 -1.52
C GLU A 291 -9.46 27.08 -1.79
N GLN A 292 -8.66 27.19 -0.73
CA GLN A 292 -7.19 27.16 -0.82
C GLN A 292 -6.64 25.73 -0.89
N ILE A 293 -7.08 24.97 -1.90
CA ILE A 293 -6.79 23.54 -2.03
C ILE A 293 -6.46 23.21 -3.49
N LEU A 294 -5.40 22.43 -3.66
CA LEU A 294 -5.02 21.77 -4.91
C LEU A 294 -5.32 20.28 -4.81
N CYS A 295 -5.91 19.68 -5.85
CA CYS A 295 -6.12 18.25 -5.94
C CYS A 295 -5.43 17.68 -7.18
N TYR A 296 -4.58 16.68 -7.00
CA TYR A 296 -4.11 15.81 -8.08
C TYR A 296 -4.78 14.44 -7.96
N LEU A 297 -5.19 13.86 -9.10
CA LEU A 297 -5.70 12.49 -9.19
C LEU A 297 -5.16 11.82 -10.46
N GLY A 298 -4.39 10.74 -10.31
CA GLY A 298 -3.79 10.01 -11.42
C GLY A 298 -3.67 8.50 -11.19
N GLU A 299 -2.96 7.85 -12.10
CA GLU A 299 -2.85 6.38 -12.16
C GLU A 299 -1.63 5.81 -11.42
N GLN A 300 -0.68 6.67 -11.03
CA GLN A 300 0.57 6.24 -10.39
C GLN A 300 0.36 5.90 -8.91
N ASP A 301 0.73 4.69 -8.50
CA ASP A 301 0.61 4.25 -7.10
C ASP A 301 1.61 4.99 -6.20
N LEU A 302 1.12 5.98 -5.46
CA LEU A 302 1.89 6.77 -4.51
C LEU A 302 2.24 6.00 -3.23
N PHE A 303 1.55 4.89 -2.94
CA PHE A 303 1.85 4.04 -1.78
C PHE A 303 2.72 2.83 -2.15
N GLN A 304 3.13 2.71 -3.42
CA GLN A 304 3.96 1.60 -3.87
C GLN A 304 5.35 1.63 -3.21
N THR A 305 5.66 0.55 -2.50
CA THR A 305 6.96 0.34 -1.88
C THR A 305 7.81 -0.59 -2.72
N THR A 306 9.07 -0.23 -2.97
CA THR A 306 10.06 -1.09 -3.61
C THR A 306 11.17 -1.44 -2.64
N SER A 307 11.57 -2.71 -2.62
CA SER A 307 12.66 -3.19 -1.77
C SER A 307 13.37 -4.37 -2.44
N LYS A 308 14.62 -4.64 -2.06
CA LYS A 308 15.29 -5.87 -2.49
C LYS A 308 14.65 -7.03 -1.72
N ARG A 309 13.81 -7.79 -2.41
CA ARG A 309 13.08 -8.92 -1.81
C ARG A 309 14.03 -10.11 -1.64
N SER A 310 14.61 -10.22 -0.46
CA SER A 310 15.30 -11.43 0.01
C SER A 310 14.38 -12.18 0.97
N GLU A 311 14.40 -13.51 0.97
CA GLU A 311 13.73 -14.28 2.02
C GLU A 311 14.28 -13.87 3.39
N ILE A 312 13.42 -13.34 4.25
CA ILE A 312 13.80 -12.81 5.56
C ILE A 312 13.86 -13.99 6.54
N HIS A 313 15.03 -14.58 6.69
CA HIS A 313 15.28 -15.69 7.64
C HIS A 313 15.88 -15.21 8.96
N ASP A 314 16.58 -14.08 8.95
CA ASP A 314 17.30 -13.53 10.08
C ASP A 314 17.12 -12.01 10.19
N ILE A 315 17.42 -11.48 11.38
CA ILE A 315 17.25 -10.05 11.70
C ILE A 315 18.17 -9.12 10.91
N PRO A 316 19.45 -9.46 10.63
CA PRO A 316 20.27 -8.66 9.73
C PRO A 316 19.68 -8.56 8.31
N ALA A 317 19.06 -9.64 7.81
CA ALA A 317 18.38 -9.63 6.52
C ALA A 317 17.14 -8.72 6.55
N LEU A 318 16.34 -8.77 7.63
CA LEU A 318 15.22 -7.85 7.85
C LEU A 318 15.69 -6.39 7.88
N ARG A 319 16.75 -6.07 8.63
CA ARG A 319 17.32 -4.73 8.67
C ARG A 319 17.80 -4.27 7.30
N GLY A 320 18.49 -5.14 6.56
CA GLY A 320 18.93 -4.86 5.19
C GLY A 320 17.75 -4.55 4.27
N HIS A 321 16.69 -5.35 4.36
CA HIS A 321 15.44 -5.15 3.63
C HIS A 321 14.81 -3.79 3.92
N LEU A 322 14.53 -3.49 5.19
CA LEU A 322 13.95 -2.22 5.64
C LEU A 322 14.82 -1.02 5.27
N ARG A 323 16.15 -1.16 5.31
CA ARG A 323 17.07 -0.09 4.89
C ARG A 323 16.87 0.28 3.42
N THR A 324 16.72 -0.72 2.55
CA THR A 324 16.57 -0.55 1.10
C THR A 324 15.16 -0.20 0.64
N MET A 325 14.19 -0.15 1.55
CA MET A 325 12.79 0.09 1.21
C MET A 325 12.56 1.56 0.83
N THR A 326 12.09 1.81 -0.39
CA THR A 326 11.82 3.17 -0.88
C THR A 326 10.42 3.27 -1.48
N MET A 327 9.90 4.49 -1.59
CA MET A 327 8.65 4.82 -2.27
C MET A 327 8.95 5.71 -3.49
N PRO A 328 9.50 5.15 -4.58
CA PRO A 328 10.06 5.93 -5.67
C PRO A 328 9.05 6.83 -6.38
N GLN A 329 7.80 6.36 -6.52
CA GLN A 329 6.73 7.15 -7.15
C GLN A 329 6.34 8.34 -6.28
N TYR A 330 6.24 8.14 -4.96
CA TYR A 330 5.98 9.21 -4.01
C TYR A 330 7.13 10.24 -3.97
N GLU A 331 8.38 9.79 -3.91
CA GLU A 331 9.56 10.69 -3.91
C GLU A 331 9.59 11.57 -5.16
N LYS A 332 9.38 10.94 -6.33
CA LYS A 332 9.28 11.66 -7.60
C LYS A 332 8.10 12.64 -7.59
N PHE A 333 6.93 12.19 -7.15
CA PHE A 333 5.73 13.02 -7.08
C PHE A 333 5.93 14.23 -6.18
N GLN A 334 6.45 14.03 -4.97
CA GLN A 334 6.78 15.11 -4.04
C GLN A 334 7.73 16.12 -4.68
N GLN A 335 8.79 15.68 -5.35
CA GLN A 335 9.75 16.58 -5.99
C GLN A 335 9.13 17.44 -7.09
N PHE A 336 8.39 16.82 -8.02
CA PHE A 336 7.76 17.56 -9.12
C PHE A 336 6.61 18.45 -8.64
N MET A 337 5.85 18.01 -7.65
CA MET A 337 4.76 18.78 -7.08
C MET A 337 5.28 19.99 -6.28
N LEU A 338 6.37 19.83 -5.52
CA LEU A 338 7.05 20.96 -4.86
C LEU A 338 7.58 21.98 -5.87
N ASN A 339 8.13 21.53 -7.00
CA ASN A 339 8.57 22.43 -8.07
C ASN A 339 7.40 23.17 -8.75
N LEU A 340 6.23 22.56 -8.79
CA LEU A 340 5.02 23.15 -9.35
C LEU A 340 4.44 24.25 -8.45
N ILE A 341 4.37 24.01 -7.14
CA ILE A 341 3.74 24.93 -6.18
C ILE A 341 4.66 26.02 -5.62
N LYS A 342 5.98 25.82 -5.70
CA LYS A 342 7.01 26.85 -5.44
C LYS A 342 7.00 27.89 -6.53
#